data_AF-A0A5R9BMU6-F1
#
_entry.id   AF-A0A5R9BMU6-F1
#
_cell.length_a   1.000
_cell.length_b   1.000
_cell.length_c   1.000
_cell.angle_alpha   90.00
_cell.angle_beta   90.00
_cell.angle_gamma   90.00
#
_symmetry.space_group_name_H-M   'P 1'
#
loop_
_entity.id
_entity.type
_entity.pdbx_description
1 polymer ?
#
loop_
_entity_poly.entity_id
_entity_poly.type
_entity_poly.pdbx_seq_one_letter_code
_entity_poly.pdbx_strand_id
1 'polypeptide(L)'
;MKQLGSKMVRRLPPVVSRDRQIKELEIEARRSAGKIRWNEDQRTRLEDRLNRALRRVETFRARSELSEREKLDALRARDRKAQELEEKIERLEADLRRSRSRLDKPSFLTLLVAYRELYEQRFTADPSDALPLWQMPFKLRNYSLAQSHGVGVPEVYQVWEHPEDINLSSLTTDKMVLKSDGGHSGHGVFILQRTGHGWETLDGGIAFQGNTPSAEILERFSHWHGPYFAEELLEGTSDSAIPEDIKVYTAYGEVLQILLMQSGGEGSMDRRSYTRRYLGADGEDLGKVAEMGTWNPDIPTPENIDHIMETARHLSRAVGMPFVRVDLYQTPRGLILGELTPTPGGRQRYRGEHDAYMGLEWVKAQSRLEQDLAAGRPYGSLFGRNDYTWWYDQLTQSGKEAPALWSRPRRTSQKWC
;
A
#
# COMPACT_ATOMS: atom_id res chain seq x y z
N MET A 1 1.93 -47.04 -2.37
CA MET A 1 3.21 -47.58 -1.82
C MET A 1 2.95 -47.95 -0.36
N LYS A 2 2.38 -49.12 0.01
CA LYS A 2 2.87 -50.50 -0.10
C LYS A 2 4.36 -50.66 0.22
N GLN A 3 4.59 -51.19 1.43
CA GLN A 3 5.70 -52.02 1.93
C GLN A 3 7.12 -51.46 1.94
N LEU A 4 7.74 -51.49 3.14
CA LEU A 4 9.14 -51.77 3.49
C LEU A 4 9.52 -50.92 4.71
N GLY A 5 10.06 -51.41 5.82
CA GLY A 5 10.41 -52.76 6.22
C GLY A 5 10.63 -52.71 7.73
N SER A 6 9.88 -53.56 8.43
CA SER A 6 10.09 -53.97 9.80
C SER A 6 11.58 -54.27 10.05
N LYS A 7 12.23 -53.53 10.96
CA LYS A 7 13.54 -53.87 11.51
C LYS A 7 13.44 -54.01 13.03
N MET A 8 13.45 -55.28 13.44
CA MET A 8 13.99 -55.83 14.70
C MET A 8 13.72 -55.04 15.98
N VAL A 9 12.51 -55.19 16.50
CA VAL A 9 12.34 -55.27 17.96
C VAL A 9 12.64 -56.71 18.35
N ARG A 10 13.82 -56.97 18.91
CA ARG A 10 14.06 -58.21 19.67
C ARG A 10 13.05 -58.22 20.80
N ARG A 11 11.95 -58.97 20.63
CA ARG A 11 10.95 -59.21 21.67
C ARG A 11 11.68 -59.89 22.83
N LEU A 12 11.95 -59.13 23.89
CA LEU A 12 12.17 -59.72 25.20
C LEU A 12 10.91 -60.54 25.53
N PRO A 13 11.05 -61.75 26.11
CA PRO A 13 9.88 -62.55 26.50
C PRO A 13 8.97 -61.71 27.40
N PRO A 14 7.64 -61.80 27.23
CA PRO A 14 6.70 -61.06 28.07
C PRO A 14 6.97 -61.39 29.54
N VAL A 15 6.84 -60.40 30.43
CA VAL A 15 7.13 -60.51 31.88
C VAL A 15 6.51 -61.77 32.51
N VAL A 16 5.34 -62.17 32.01
CA VAL A 16 4.60 -63.39 32.39
C VAL A 16 5.40 -64.70 32.19
N SER A 17 6.25 -64.79 31.15
CA SER A 17 7.13 -65.94 30.91
C SER A 17 8.29 -66.01 31.91
N ARG A 18 8.75 -64.87 32.44
CA ARG A 18 9.85 -64.81 33.41
C ARG A 18 9.37 -65.12 34.81
N ASP A 19 8.20 -64.61 35.21
CA ASP A 19 7.61 -64.90 36.52
C ASP A 19 7.26 -66.38 36.67
N ARG A 20 6.86 -67.04 35.58
CA ARG A 20 6.60 -68.49 35.57
C ARG A 20 7.88 -69.30 35.80
N GLN A 21 8.98 -68.89 35.17
CA GLN A 21 10.28 -69.54 35.30
C GLN A 21 10.90 -69.32 36.70
N ILE A 22 10.67 -68.16 37.31
CA ILE A 22 11.05 -67.88 38.71
C ILE A 22 10.23 -68.77 39.67
N LYS A 23 8.91 -68.89 39.46
CA LYS A 23 8.05 -69.76 40.28
C LYS A 23 8.44 -71.24 40.20
N GLU A 24 8.79 -71.73 39.02
CA GLU A 24 9.25 -73.12 38.86
C GLU A 24 10.57 -73.39 39.61
N LEU A 25 11.52 -72.46 39.53
CA LEU A 25 12.78 -72.54 40.28
C LEU A 25 12.57 -72.44 41.81
N GLU A 26 11.61 -71.64 42.28
CA GLU A 26 11.25 -71.57 43.71
C GLU A 26 10.65 -72.88 44.24
N ILE A 27 9.82 -73.55 43.44
CA ILE A 27 9.23 -74.85 43.79
C ILE A 27 10.30 -75.94 43.85
N GLU A 28 11.26 -75.91 42.91
CA GLU A 28 12.36 -76.88 42.85
C GLU A 28 13.36 -76.69 44.00
N ALA A 29 13.63 -75.44 44.39
CA ALA A 29 14.43 -75.10 45.58
C ALA A 29 13.78 -75.58 46.89
N ARG A 30 12.45 -75.42 47.03
CA ARG A 30 11.69 -75.90 48.20
C ARG A 30 11.67 -77.43 48.31
N ARG A 31 11.59 -78.15 47.19
CA ARG A 31 11.70 -79.63 47.18
C ARG A 31 13.08 -80.13 47.59
N SER A 32 14.14 -79.37 47.29
CA SER A 32 15.53 -79.74 47.58
C SER A 32 15.93 -79.48 49.05
N ALA A 33 15.20 -78.64 49.78
CA ALA A 33 15.49 -78.28 51.16
C ALA A 33 15.19 -79.41 52.19
N GLY A 34 14.39 -80.42 51.83
CA GLY A 34 13.88 -81.42 52.77
C GLY A 34 14.74 -82.67 53.02
N LYS A 35 15.91 -82.86 52.39
CA LYS A 35 16.63 -84.15 52.42
C LYS A 35 18.17 -84.11 52.52
N ILE A 36 18.80 -83.05 53.03
CA ILE A 36 20.27 -82.98 53.08
C ILE A 36 20.76 -82.45 54.44
N ARG A 37 21.50 -83.28 55.19
CA ARG A 37 22.39 -82.83 56.27
C ARG A 37 23.66 -82.28 55.61
N TRP A 38 23.70 -80.98 55.41
CA TRP A 38 24.86 -80.29 54.83
C TRP A 38 25.98 -80.16 55.87
N ASN A 39 27.24 -80.34 55.45
CA ASN A 39 28.39 -79.84 56.21
C ASN A 39 28.37 -78.30 56.16
N GLU A 40 28.69 -77.63 57.27
CA GLU A 40 28.81 -76.16 57.41
C GLU A 40 29.52 -75.53 56.19
N ASP A 41 30.59 -76.18 55.70
CA ASP A 41 31.39 -75.70 54.57
C ASP A 41 30.63 -75.70 53.22
N GLN A 42 29.71 -76.65 53.03
CA GLN A 42 28.85 -76.70 51.84
C GLN A 42 27.73 -75.66 51.90
N ARG A 43 27.21 -75.40 53.11
CA ARG A 43 26.22 -74.33 53.34
C ARG A 43 26.84 -72.97 53.05
N THR A 44 28.04 -72.70 53.57
CA THR A 44 28.77 -71.45 53.30
C THR A 44 29.01 -71.26 51.81
N ARG A 45 29.46 -72.29 51.07
CA ARG A 45 29.65 -72.19 49.60
C ARG A 45 28.36 -71.90 48.83
N LEU A 46 27.23 -72.46 49.26
CA LEU A 46 25.92 -72.20 48.66
C LEU A 46 25.43 -70.78 48.96
N GLU A 47 25.56 -70.32 50.21
CA GLU A 47 25.26 -68.95 50.62
C GLU A 47 26.09 -67.94 49.82
N ASP A 48 27.38 -68.23 49.64
CA ASP A 48 28.29 -67.41 48.83
C ASP A 48 27.88 -67.35 47.35
N ARG A 49 27.48 -68.49 46.79
CA ARG A 49 27.03 -68.59 45.40
C ARG A 49 25.69 -67.89 45.20
N LEU A 50 24.78 -68.00 46.18
CA LEU A 50 23.51 -67.29 46.21
C LEU A 50 23.72 -65.78 46.33
N ASN A 51 24.59 -65.33 47.23
CA ASN A 51 24.94 -63.91 47.40
C ASN A 51 25.57 -63.33 46.12
N ARG A 52 26.44 -64.08 45.44
CA ARG A 52 26.99 -63.67 44.13
C ARG A 52 25.91 -63.61 43.05
N ALA A 53 24.96 -64.53 43.04
CA ALA A 53 23.84 -64.53 42.11
C ALA A 53 22.88 -63.36 42.38
N LEU A 54 22.56 -63.08 43.65
CA LEU A 54 21.72 -61.95 44.06
C LEU A 54 22.33 -60.60 43.64
N ARG A 55 23.63 -60.38 43.89
CA ARG A 55 24.34 -59.16 43.43
C ARG A 55 24.32 -59.00 41.91
N ARG A 56 24.42 -60.11 41.15
CA ARG A 56 24.29 -60.09 39.68
C ARG A 56 22.89 -59.72 39.22
N VAL A 57 21.85 -60.19 39.92
CA VAL A 57 20.46 -59.82 39.64
C VAL A 57 20.21 -58.35 39.96
N GLU A 58 20.72 -57.84 41.09
CA GLU A 58 20.60 -56.43 41.46
C GLU A 58 21.30 -55.49 40.47
N THR A 59 22.55 -55.81 40.08
CA THR A 59 23.28 -55.04 39.06
C THR A 59 22.60 -55.09 37.70
N PHE A 60 22.00 -56.23 37.32
CA PHE A 60 21.20 -56.33 36.11
C PHE A 60 19.91 -55.50 36.19
N ARG A 61 19.20 -55.52 37.32
CA ARG A 61 18.01 -54.68 37.56
C ARG A 61 18.34 -53.20 37.46
N ALA A 62 19.39 -52.75 38.15
CA ALA A 62 19.83 -51.35 38.11
C ALA A 62 20.20 -50.90 36.69
N ARG A 63 20.88 -51.74 35.90
CA ARG A 63 21.17 -51.46 34.48
C ARG A 63 19.91 -51.44 33.60
N SER A 64 18.95 -52.31 33.86
CA SER A 64 17.67 -52.35 33.15
C SER A 64 16.85 -51.08 33.42
N GLU A 65 16.74 -50.69 34.68
CA GLU A 65 16.05 -49.47 35.11
C GLU A 65 16.70 -48.21 34.52
N LEU A 66 18.04 -48.14 34.50
CA LEU A 66 18.76 -47.05 33.86
C LEU A 66 18.45 -46.98 32.35
N SER A 67 18.52 -48.11 31.65
CA SER A 67 18.21 -48.17 30.21
C SER A 67 16.74 -47.80 29.91
N GLU A 68 15.81 -48.16 30.79
CA GLU A 68 14.40 -47.77 30.66
C GLU A 68 14.20 -46.26 30.88
N ARG A 69 14.89 -45.67 31.87
CA ARG A 69 14.88 -44.21 32.09
C ARG A 69 15.46 -43.46 30.89
N GLU A 70 16.60 -43.89 30.38
CA GLU A 70 17.22 -43.28 29.18
C GLU A 70 16.29 -43.33 27.96
N LYS A 71 15.60 -44.47 27.75
CA LYS A 71 14.60 -44.59 26.68
C LYS A 71 13.40 -43.67 26.90
N LEU A 72 12.93 -43.56 28.13
CA LEU A 72 11.79 -42.69 28.46
C LEU A 72 12.16 -41.21 28.26
N ASP A 73 13.36 -40.80 28.65
CA ASP A 73 13.84 -39.43 28.46
C ASP A 73 14.07 -39.14 26.97
N ALA A 74 14.58 -40.09 26.20
CA ALA A 74 14.70 -39.97 24.74
C ALA A 74 13.33 -39.87 24.05
N LEU A 75 12.32 -40.61 24.51
CA LEU A 75 10.94 -40.49 24.03
C LEU A 75 10.35 -39.12 24.36
N ARG A 76 10.47 -38.66 25.61
CA ARG A 76 10.02 -37.32 26.03
C ARG A 76 10.70 -36.20 25.24
N ALA A 77 11.99 -36.34 24.93
CA ALA A 77 12.71 -35.38 24.09
C ALA A 77 12.18 -35.37 22.64
N ARG A 78 11.84 -36.53 22.09
CA ARG A 78 11.21 -36.63 20.76
C ARG A 78 9.81 -36.04 20.75
N ASP A 79 9.00 -36.30 21.77
CA ASP A 79 7.64 -35.75 21.88
C ASP A 79 7.65 -34.23 21.97
N ARG A 80 8.56 -33.64 22.78
CA ARG A 80 8.75 -32.18 22.82
C ARG A 80 9.11 -31.61 21.45
N LYS A 81 10.04 -32.26 20.74
CA LYS A 81 10.43 -31.84 19.40
C LYS A 81 9.28 -31.98 18.39
N ALA A 82 8.44 -33.00 18.53
CA ALA A 82 7.25 -33.17 17.69
C ALA A 82 6.25 -32.03 17.94
N GLN A 83 5.99 -31.68 19.20
CA GLN A 83 5.13 -30.54 19.58
C GLN A 83 5.66 -29.21 19.03
N GLU A 84 6.97 -28.94 19.17
CA GLU A 84 7.59 -27.73 18.60
C GLU A 84 7.45 -27.65 17.08
N LEU A 85 7.56 -28.80 16.39
CA LEU A 85 7.37 -28.86 14.94
C LEU A 85 5.90 -28.66 14.55
N GLU A 86 4.95 -29.23 15.30
CA GLU A 86 3.52 -29.03 15.09
C GLU A 86 3.15 -27.54 15.23
N GLU A 87 3.57 -26.88 16.30
CA GLU A 87 3.34 -25.43 16.48
C GLU A 87 3.95 -24.61 15.33
N LYS A 88 5.14 -25.00 14.87
CA LYS A 88 5.80 -24.32 13.75
C LYS A 88 5.04 -24.53 12.44
N ILE A 89 4.54 -25.74 12.18
CA ILE A 89 3.73 -26.05 11.00
C ILE A 89 2.45 -25.22 11.04
N GLU A 90 1.74 -25.16 12.16
CA GLU A 90 0.51 -24.37 12.29
C GLU A 90 0.75 -22.88 12.00
N ARG A 91 1.84 -22.30 12.52
CA ARG A 91 2.22 -20.90 12.23
C ARG A 91 2.50 -20.71 10.74
N LEU A 92 3.29 -21.59 10.12
CA LEU A 92 3.60 -21.50 8.70
C LEU A 92 2.36 -21.69 7.81
N GLU A 93 1.45 -22.58 8.18
CA GLU A 93 0.18 -22.76 7.47
C GLU A 93 -0.73 -21.55 7.61
N ALA A 94 -0.77 -20.90 8.78
CA ALA A 94 -1.50 -19.65 8.98
C ALA A 94 -0.90 -18.52 8.13
N ASP A 95 0.42 -18.43 8.05
CA ASP A 95 1.12 -17.44 7.23
C ASP A 95 0.95 -17.70 5.72
N LEU A 96 1.01 -18.97 5.30
CA LEU A 96 0.74 -19.37 3.93
C LEU A 96 -0.71 -19.07 3.53
N ARG A 97 -1.68 -19.36 4.41
CA ARG A 97 -3.09 -19.01 4.19
C ARG A 97 -3.28 -17.51 4.02
N ARG A 98 -2.69 -16.69 4.90
CA ARG A 98 -2.72 -15.22 4.80
C ARG A 98 -2.06 -14.71 3.52
N SER A 99 -0.94 -15.32 3.11
CA SER A 99 -0.23 -14.94 1.89
C SER A 99 -1.01 -15.31 0.63
N ARG A 100 -1.60 -16.52 0.58
CA ARG A 100 -2.47 -16.95 -0.53
C ARG A 100 -3.71 -16.07 -0.65
N SER A 101 -4.40 -15.77 0.46
CA SER A 101 -5.58 -14.91 0.42
C SER A 101 -5.29 -13.49 -0.10
N ARG A 102 -4.04 -13.02 0.02
CA ARG A 102 -3.58 -11.74 -0.55
C ARG A 102 -3.26 -11.84 -2.05
N LEU A 103 -2.90 -13.02 -2.54
CA LEU A 103 -2.65 -13.27 -3.96
C LEU A 103 -3.93 -13.59 -4.73
N ASP A 104 -4.95 -14.12 -4.05
CA ASP A 104 -6.24 -14.49 -4.66
C ASP A 104 -7.13 -13.29 -5.02
N LYS A 105 -6.81 -12.09 -4.49
CA LYS A 105 -7.60 -10.88 -4.71
C LYS A 105 -6.75 -9.79 -5.39
N PRO A 106 -7.32 -9.02 -6.33
CA PRO A 106 -6.65 -7.84 -6.85
C PRO A 106 -6.28 -6.89 -5.70
N SER A 107 -5.07 -6.34 -5.73
CA SER A 107 -4.58 -5.38 -4.74
C SER A 107 -4.41 -4.01 -5.40
N PHE A 108 -4.99 -2.96 -4.79
CA PHE A 108 -4.79 -1.59 -5.25
C PHE A 108 -3.31 -1.22 -5.27
N LEU A 109 -2.58 -1.52 -4.19
CA LEU A 109 -1.15 -1.23 -4.13
C LEU A 109 -0.36 -1.94 -5.23
N THR A 110 -0.64 -3.22 -5.50
CA THR A 110 0.03 -3.96 -6.59
C THR A 110 -0.26 -3.34 -7.96
N LEU A 111 -1.52 -3.02 -8.25
CA LEU A 111 -1.92 -2.38 -9.50
C LEU A 111 -1.27 -1.00 -9.66
N LEU A 112 -1.27 -0.18 -8.59
CA LEU A 112 -0.64 1.13 -8.59
C LEU A 112 0.87 1.05 -8.84
N VAL A 113 1.57 0.06 -8.26
CA VAL A 113 3.00 -0.16 -8.52
C VAL A 113 3.20 -0.50 -9.99
N ALA A 114 2.43 -1.43 -10.57
CA ALA A 114 2.53 -1.75 -12.00
C ALA A 114 2.21 -0.52 -12.89
N TYR A 115 1.26 0.31 -12.48
CA TYR A 115 0.89 1.53 -13.20
C TYR A 115 1.98 2.60 -13.15
N ARG A 116 2.68 2.72 -12.02
CA ARG A 116 3.87 3.58 -11.89
C ARG A 116 5.00 3.08 -12.79
N GLU A 117 5.26 1.78 -12.84
CA GLU A 117 6.27 1.23 -13.75
C GLU A 117 5.93 1.51 -15.21
N LEU A 118 4.66 1.38 -15.61
CA LEU A 118 4.19 1.74 -16.96
C LEU A 118 4.37 3.24 -17.25
N TYR A 119 4.13 4.09 -16.24
CA TYR A 119 4.35 5.52 -16.34
C TYR A 119 5.85 5.85 -16.54
N GLU A 120 6.74 5.22 -15.78
CA GLU A 120 8.20 5.42 -15.90
C GLU A 120 8.73 5.01 -17.29
N GLN A 121 8.07 4.07 -17.98
CA GLN A 121 8.45 3.71 -19.36
C GLN A 121 8.38 4.89 -20.34
N ARG A 122 7.68 5.99 -20.03
CA ARG A 122 7.68 7.19 -20.87
C ARG A 122 9.07 7.78 -21.11
N PHE A 123 10.01 7.53 -20.20
CA PHE A 123 11.37 8.06 -20.29
C PHE A 123 12.29 7.19 -21.14
N THR A 124 11.85 5.99 -21.54
CA THR A 124 12.65 5.00 -22.26
C THR A 124 11.99 4.52 -23.56
N ALA A 125 10.67 4.59 -23.66
CA ALA A 125 9.91 4.17 -24.83
C ALA A 125 9.86 5.27 -25.90
N ASP A 126 9.64 4.87 -27.16
CA ASP A 126 9.36 5.82 -28.22
C ASP A 126 8.10 6.64 -27.88
N PRO A 127 8.15 7.98 -27.98
CA PRO A 127 7.02 8.82 -27.62
C PRO A 127 5.82 8.56 -28.55
N SER A 128 4.82 7.89 -27.98
CA SER A 128 3.44 7.85 -28.42
C SER A 128 2.63 8.91 -27.69
N ASP A 129 2.35 9.99 -28.40
CA ASP A 129 1.48 11.09 -27.97
C ASP A 129 0.04 10.64 -27.70
N ALA A 130 -0.30 9.36 -27.94
CA ALA A 130 -1.63 8.82 -27.73
C ALA A 130 -1.86 8.31 -26.30
N LEU A 131 -0.81 8.06 -25.50
CA LEU A 131 -0.97 7.43 -24.19
C LEU A 131 -1.44 8.43 -23.13
N PRO A 132 -2.67 8.29 -22.57
CA PRO A 132 -3.23 9.27 -21.65
C PRO A 132 -2.41 9.39 -20.37
N LEU A 133 -1.84 8.26 -19.92
CA LEU A 133 -0.97 8.19 -18.76
C LEU A 133 0.24 9.14 -18.85
N TRP A 134 0.76 9.39 -20.06
CA TRP A 134 1.90 10.28 -20.27
C TRP A 134 1.49 11.76 -20.37
N GLN A 135 0.22 12.03 -20.69
CA GLN A 135 -0.33 13.39 -20.80
C GLN A 135 -0.86 13.95 -19.47
N MET A 136 -1.23 13.08 -18.51
CA MET A 136 -1.82 13.49 -17.22
C MET A 136 -0.92 14.34 -16.28
N PRO A 137 0.42 14.24 -16.30
CA PRO A 137 1.28 15.07 -15.44
C PRO A 137 1.19 16.56 -15.71
N PHE A 138 0.65 16.95 -16.86
CA PHE A 138 0.58 18.32 -17.34
C PHE A 138 -0.67 19.02 -16.77
N LYS A 139 -0.48 19.90 -15.78
CA LYS A 139 -1.54 20.60 -15.04
C LYS A 139 -2.36 21.53 -15.90
N LEU A 140 -1.73 22.32 -16.76
CA LEU A 140 -2.46 23.24 -17.65
C LEU A 140 -3.35 22.45 -18.62
N ARG A 141 -2.92 21.26 -19.05
CA ARG A 141 -3.78 20.33 -19.81
C ARG A 141 -4.93 19.81 -18.97
N ASN A 142 -4.69 19.42 -17.71
CA ASN A 142 -5.75 19.00 -16.80
C ASN A 142 -6.79 20.11 -16.60
N TYR A 143 -6.36 21.36 -16.48
CA TYR A 143 -7.24 22.52 -16.40
C TYR A 143 -8.06 22.71 -17.68
N SER A 144 -7.42 22.58 -18.84
CA SER A 144 -8.12 22.66 -20.13
C SER A 144 -9.20 21.58 -20.25
N LEU A 145 -8.88 20.36 -19.81
CA LEU A 145 -9.82 19.24 -19.79
C LEU A 145 -11.00 19.52 -18.85
N ALA A 146 -10.74 19.96 -17.62
CA ALA A 146 -11.77 20.34 -16.65
C ALA A 146 -12.69 21.46 -17.17
N GLN A 147 -12.11 22.55 -17.66
CA GLN A 147 -12.86 23.67 -18.23
C GLN A 147 -13.77 23.22 -19.37
N SER A 148 -13.29 22.35 -20.26
CA SER A 148 -14.09 21.81 -21.37
C SER A 148 -15.34 21.05 -20.89
N HIS A 149 -15.33 20.53 -19.66
CA HIS A 149 -16.44 19.86 -18.99
C HIS A 149 -17.23 20.75 -18.02
N GLY A 150 -16.90 22.05 -17.95
CA GLY A 150 -17.59 23.02 -17.10
C GLY A 150 -17.15 22.97 -15.64
N VAL A 151 -16.00 22.34 -15.35
CA VAL A 151 -15.41 22.32 -14.01
C VAL A 151 -14.45 23.50 -13.87
N GLY A 152 -14.56 24.24 -12.76
CA GLY A 152 -13.72 25.39 -12.49
C GLY A 152 -12.25 25.01 -12.32
N VAL A 153 -11.37 25.97 -12.59
CA VAL A 153 -9.90 25.86 -12.45
C VAL A 153 -9.38 27.18 -11.87
N PRO A 154 -8.19 27.21 -11.24
CA PRO A 154 -7.57 28.46 -10.82
C PRO A 154 -7.39 29.40 -12.00
N GLU A 155 -7.52 30.71 -11.78
CA GLU A 155 -7.14 31.68 -12.81
C GLU A 155 -5.63 31.61 -13.04
N VAL A 156 -5.22 31.29 -14.26
CA VAL A 156 -3.81 31.29 -14.66
C VAL A 156 -3.47 32.68 -15.21
N TYR A 157 -2.66 33.43 -14.48
CA TYR A 157 -2.32 34.80 -14.82
C TYR A 157 -1.31 34.87 -15.97
N GLN A 158 -0.28 34.01 -15.94
CA GLN A 158 0.78 34.02 -16.93
C GLN A 158 1.50 32.68 -16.98
N VAL A 159 2.04 32.34 -18.15
CA VAL A 159 2.81 31.13 -18.41
C VAL A 159 4.12 31.52 -19.09
N TRP A 160 5.20 30.84 -18.72
CA TRP A 160 6.56 31.03 -19.20
C TRP A 160 7.11 29.69 -19.69
N GLU A 161 7.91 29.72 -20.75
CA GLU A 161 8.51 28.53 -21.32
C GLU A 161 9.70 28.05 -20.48
N HIS A 162 10.58 28.98 -20.10
CA HIS A 162 11.77 28.69 -19.30
C HIS A 162 11.72 29.36 -17.91
N PRO A 163 12.40 28.81 -16.89
CA PRO A 163 12.46 29.43 -15.57
C PRO A 163 13.01 30.86 -15.60
N GLU A 164 14.03 31.11 -16.42
CA GLU A 164 14.69 32.41 -16.56
C GLU A 164 13.78 33.49 -17.17
N ASP A 165 12.71 33.10 -17.86
CA ASP A 165 11.74 34.03 -18.44
C ASP A 165 10.76 34.57 -17.39
N ILE A 166 10.72 33.97 -16.19
CA ILE A 166 9.75 34.33 -15.15
C ILE A 166 10.00 35.77 -14.68
N ASN A 167 9.00 36.61 -14.91
CA ASN A 167 8.98 37.99 -14.46
C ASN A 167 7.58 38.36 -13.95
N LEU A 168 7.51 38.69 -12.66
CA LEU A 168 6.26 38.93 -11.92
C LEU A 168 5.79 40.40 -12.01
N SER A 169 6.45 41.25 -12.82
CA SER A 169 6.17 42.69 -12.87
C SER A 169 4.83 43.05 -13.52
N SER A 170 4.33 42.20 -14.42
CA SER A 170 3.03 42.32 -15.08
C SER A 170 1.86 41.93 -14.17
N LEU A 171 2.14 41.21 -13.08
CA LEU A 171 1.11 40.65 -12.20
C LEU A 171 0.66 41.70 -11.19
N THR A 172 -0.66 41.90 -11.08
CA THR A 172 -1.28 42.89 -10.19
C THR A 172 -1.72 42.31 -8.85
N THR A 173 -1.70 40.98 -8.69
CA THR A 173 -2.05 40.33 -7.42
C THR A 173 -0.93 40.48 -6.39
N ASP A 174 -1.31 40.44 -5.12
CA ASP A 174 -0.39 40.40 -3.98
C ASP A 174 -0.14 38.98 -3.45
N LYS A 175 -0.95 38.00 -3.87
CA LYS A 175 -0.76 36.58 -3.54
C LYS A 175 -0.99 35.71 -4.76
N MET A 176 -0.13 34.72 -4.97
CA MET A 176 -0.24 33.78 -6.09
C MET A 176 0.41 32.44 -5.75
N VAL A 177 0.18 31.45 -6.61
CA VAL A 177 0.96 30.21 -6.62
C VAL A 177 1.80 30.17 -7.90
N LEU A 178 3.11 30.08 -7.75
CA LEU A 178 4.05 29.91 -8.84
C LEU A 178 4.40 28.42 -8.97
N LYS A 179 4.14 27.84 -10.14
CA LYS A 179 4.20 26.39 -10.37
C LYS A 179 5.00 26.02 -11.61
N SER A 180 5.55 24.81 -11.59
CA SER A 180 5.93 24.05 -12.78
C SER A 180 4.77 23.15 -13.21
N ASP A 181 4.54 23.03 -14.50
CA ASP A 181 3.51 22.15 -15.07
C ASP A 181 3.77 20.68 -14.70
N GLY A 182 5.03 20.27 -14.70
CA GLY A 182 5.49 18.94 -14.33
C GLY A 182 5.77 18.67 -12.84
N GLY A 183 5.72 19.70 -11.99
CA GLY A 183 6.00 19.56 -10.55
C GLY A 183 4.97 18.65 -9.85
N HIS A 184 5.31 17.97 -8.76
CA HIS A 184 4.35 17.12 -8.03
C HIS A 184 4.63 17.08 -6.52
N SER A 185 3.64 16.68 -5.73
CA SER A 185 3.79 16.53 -4.26
C SER A 185 4.30 17.78 -3.54
N GLY A 186 3.99 18.98 -4.08
CA GLY A 186 4.49 20.25 -3.58
C GLY A 186 5.88 20.65 -4.08
N HIS A 187 6.57 19.78 -4.84
CA HIS A 187 7.80 20.17 -5.53
C HIS A 187 7.48 20.98 -6.79
N GLY A 188 8.23 22.06 -7.00
CA GLY A 188 7.93 23.01 -8.07
C GLY A 188 6.64 23.78 -7.85
N VAL A 189 6.25 24.03 -6.58
CA VAL A 189 5.10 24.84 -6.19
C VAL A 189 5.53 25.80 -5.10
N PHE A 190 5.33 27.10 -5.31
CA PHE A 190 5.69 28.16 -4.37
C PHE A 190 4.48 29.07 -4.17
N ILE A 191 3.99 29.17 -2.95
CA ILE A 191 2.94 30.14 -2.61
C ILE A 191 3.64 31.44 -2.26
N LEU A 192 3.44 32.49 -3.05
CA LEU A 192 4.15 33.76 -2.93
C LEU A 192 3.20 34.86 -2.45
N GLN A 193 3.74 35.73 -1.59
CA GLN A 193 3.11 36.97 -1.16
C GLN A 193 4.03 38.15 -1.48
N ARG A 194 3.44 39.23 -2.03
CA ARG A 194 4.14 40.46 -2.34
C ARG A 194 4.51 41.20 -1.05
N THR A 195 5.72 41.72 -1.03
CA THR A 195 6.23 42.60 0.02
C THR A 195 6.51 43.99 -0.58
N GLY A 196 6.83 44.98 0.27
CA GLY A 196 7.09 46.36 -0.20
C GLY A 196 8.24 46.47 -1.22
N HIS A 197 9.14 45.49 -1.29
CA HIS A 197 10.31 45.53 -2.17
C HIS A 197 10.52 44.25 -3.00
N GLY A 198 9.57 43.30 -2.98
CA GLY A 198 9.69 42.05 -3.71
C GLY A 198 8.65 41.03 -3.29
N TRP A 199 9.09 39.80 -3.01
CA TRP A 199 8.22 38.66 -2.71
C TRP A 199 8.82 37.76 -1.66
N GLU A 200 7.96 37.06 -0.93
CA GLU A 200 8.33 35.99 0.00
C GLU A 200 7.40 34.80 -0.17
N THR A 201 7.89 33.60 0.14
CA THR A 201 7.03 32.44 0.28
C THR A 201 6.18 32.58 1.53
N LEU A 202 4.94 32.08 1.49
CA LEU A 202 4.00 32.23 2.61
C LEU A 202 4.51 31.57 3.91
N ASP A 203 5.47 30.64 3.83
CA ASP A 203 6.11 29.98 4.98
C ASP A 203 7.33 30.76 5.51
N GLY A 204 7.66 31.89 4.87
CA GLY A 204 8.86 32.69 5.16
C GLY A 204 10.18 32.01 4.79
N GLY A 205 10.14 30.86 4.12
CA GLY A 205 11.33 30.06 3.81
C GLY A 205 12.24 30.68 2.75
N ILE A 206 11.68 31.42 1.79
CA ILE A 206 12.41 32.07 0.69
C ILE A 206 11.87 33.48 0.50
N ALA A 207 12.76 34.46 0.39
CA ALA A 207 12.41 35.84 0.02
C ALA A 207 13.35 36.38 -1.05
N PHE A 208 12.85 37.26 -1.91
CA PHE A 208 13.63 37.89 -2.97
C PHE A 208 13.14 39.31 -3.28
N GLN A 209 14.05 40.16 -3.73
CA GLN A 209 13.76 41.54 -4.11
C GLN A 209 13.40 41.64 -5.60
N GLY A 210 12.57 42.62 -5.95
CA GLY A 210 12.12 42.83 -7.32
C GLY A 210 11.11 41.79 -7.80
N ASN A 211 11.07 41.52 -9.10
CA ASN A 211 10.04 40.69 -9.74
C ASN A 211 10.59 39.41 -10.40
N THR A 212 11.88 39.11 -10.22
CA THR A 212 12.50 37.90 -10.75
C THR A 212 12.73 36.93 -9.59
N PRO A 213 12.29 35.66 -9.69
CA PRO A 213 12.50 34.68 -8.63
C PRO A 213 13.97 34.52 -8.24
N SER A 214 14.22 34.15 -6.98
CA SER A 214 15.58 33.87 -6.51
C SER A 214 16.24 32.71 -7.28
N ALA A 215 17.58 32.69 -7.30
CA ALA A 215 18.35 31.59 -7.87
C ALA A 215 17.93 30.23 -7.28
N GLU A 216 17.54 30.17 -6.00
CA GLU A 216 17.03 28.97 -5.36
C GLU A 216 15.70 28.47 -5.96
N ILE A 217 14.75 29.37 -6.25
CA ILE A 217 13.49 28.99 -6.90
C ILE A 217 13.78 28.52 -8.33
N LEU A 218 14.63 29.23 -9.06
CA LEU A 218 14.98 28.88 -10.44
C LEU A 218 15.71 27.53 -10.53
N GLU A 219 16.65 27.26 -9.60
CA GLU A 219 17.32 25.97 -9.48
C GLU A 219 16.31 24.86 -9.14
N ARG A 220 15.40 25.09 -8.20
CA ARG A 220 14.35 24.10 -7.91
C ARG A 220 13.46 23.85 -9.13
N PHE A 221 13.17 24.87 -9.94
CA PHE A 221 12.42 24.71 -11.18
C PHE A 221 13.20 24.00 -12.27
N SER A 222 14.52 24.10 -12.35
CA SER A 222 15.31 23.36 -13.35
C SER A 222 15.26 21.83 -13.14
N HIS A 223 14.87 21.37 -11.95
CA HIS A 223 14.64 19.95 -11.66
C HIS A 223 13.28 19.42 -12.16
N TRP A 224 12.37 20.31 -12.58
CA TRP A 224 11.02 19.95 -13.03
C TRP A 224 10.74 20.54 -14.41
N HIS A 225 10.00 19.81 -15.24
CA HIS A 225 9.78 20.27 -16.61
C HIS A 225 8.77 21.41 -16.68
N GLY A 226 9.04 22.37 -17.56
CA GLY A 226 8.13 23.44 -17.91
C GLY A 226 6.88 22.97 -18.67
N PRO A 227 6.00 23.90 -19.06
CA PRO A 227 6.09 25.34 -18.77
C PRO A 227 5.95 25.67 -17.28
N TYR A 228 6.24 26.92 -16.92
CA TYR A 228 6.07 27.47 -15.57
C TYR A 228 4.96 28.49 -15.60
N PHE A 229 4.22 28.66 -14.52
CA PHE A 229 3.05 29.54 -14.54
C PHE A 229 2.71 30.09 -13.16
N ALA A 230 2.09 31.25 -13.17
CA ALA A 230 1.52 31.90 -11.99
C ALA A 230 0.00 31.75 -12.05
N GLU A 231 -0.60 31.26 -10.96
CA GLU A 231 -2.04 31.13 -10.82
C GLU A 231 -2.55 31.76 -9.53
N GLU A 232 -3.86 31.90 -9.46
CA GLU A 232 -4.62 32.28 -8.28
C GLU A 232 -4.27 31.42 -7.06
N LEU A 233 -4.01 32.06 -5.93
CA LEU A 233 -4.06 31.39 -4.63
C LEU A 233 -5.53 31.26 -4.23
N LEU A 234 -6.08 30.07 -4.37
CA LEU A 234 -7.47 29.78 -4.03
C LEU A 234 -7.76 30.04 -2.55
N GLU A 235 -8.92 30.62 -2.27
CA GLU A 235 -9.47 30.75 -0.91
C GLU A 235 -10.45 29.61 -0.63
N GLY A 236 -10.30 28.99 0.54
CA GLY A 236 -11.21 27.94 1.01
C GLY A 236 -12.54 28.49 1.49
N THR A 237 -13.46 27.58 1.84
CA THR A 237 -14.71 27.93 2.53
C THR A 237 -14.56 28.04 4.04
N SER A 238 -13.42 27.60 4.59
CA SER A 238 -13.06 27.74 6.00
C SER A 238 -12.03 28.87 6.17
N ASP A 239 -11.86 29.37 7.41
CA ASP A 239 -10.88 30.41 7.77
C ASP A 239 -9.41 29.98 7.65
N SER A 240 -9.14 28.85 6.99
CA SER A 240 -7.79 28.33 6.76
C SER A 240 -7.06 29.13 5.67
N ALA A 241 -5.75 29.35 5.88
CA ALA A 241 -4.89 30.01 4.89
C ALA A 241 -4.75 29.23 3.58
N ILE A 242 -5.04 27.92 3.58
CA ILE A 242 -5.06 27.05 2.40
C ILE A 242 -6.41 26.33 2.35
N PRO A 243 -7.06 26.25 1.18
CA PRO A 243 -8.32 25.51 1.00
C PRO A 243 -8.15 24.04 1.34
N GLU A 244 -9.22 23.44 1.84
CA GLU A 244 -9.28 22.01 2.14
C GLU A 244 -9.06 21.18 0.88
N ASP A 245 -8.13 20.22 0.97
CA ASP A 245 -7.69 19.40 -0.16
C ASP A 245 -8.53 18.11 -0.19
N ILE A 246 -9.43 18.02 -1.17
CA ILE A 246 -10.38 16.92 -1.34
C ILE A 246 -9.87 15.99 -2.43
N LYS A 247 -9.46 14.79 -2.03
CA LYS A 247 -8.85 13.81 -2.95
C LYS A 247 -9.79 12.65 -3.20
N VAL A 248 -10.41 12.63 -4.37
CA VAL A 248 -11.36 11.58 -4.76
C VAL A 248 -10.63 10.52 -5.58
N TYR A 249 -10.54 9.30 -5.06
CA TYR A 249 -9.97 8.17 -5.79
C TYR A 249 -11.06 7.55 -6.64
N THR A 250 -10.84 7.44 -7.94
CA THR A 250 -11.87 6.97 -8.87
C THR A 250 -11.38 5.83 -9.74
N ALA A 251 -12.30 4.94 -10.12
CA ALA A 251 -12.07 3.83 -11.03
C ALA A 251 -13.06 3.89 -12.20
N TYR A 252 -12.74 4.72 -13.21
CA TYR A 252 -13.51 4.92 -14.44
C TYR A 252 -15.04 4.98 -14.22
N GLY A 253 -15.50 6.09 -13.64
CA GLY A 253 -16.90 6.36 -13.32
C GLY A 253 -17.34 6.00 -11.91
N GLU A 254 -16.50 5.28 -11.16
CA GLU A 254 -16.82 4.86 -9.78
C GLU A 254 -15.95 5.59 -8.76
N VAL A 255 -16.53 6.03 -7.64
CA VAL A 255 -15.79 6.58 -6.50
C VAL A 255 -15.38 5.43 -5.59
N LEU A 256 -14.08 5.34 -5.28
CA LEU A 256 -13.53 4.30 -4.41
C LEU A 256 -13.43 4.76 -2.95
N GLN A 257 -12.99 6.01 -2.78
CA GLN A 257 -12.86 6.69 -1.49
C GLN A 257 -12.67 8.19 -1.74
N ILE A 258 -12.98 8.98 -0.72
CA ILE A 258 -12.71 10.41 -0.66
C ILE A 258 -11.80 10.64 0.53
N LEU A 259 -10.62 11.19 0.30
CA LEU A 259 -9.69 11.61 1.35
C LEU A 259 -9.85 13.11 1.56
N LEU A 260 -10.41 13.48 2.71
CA LEU A 260 -10.44 14.86 3.18
C LEU A 260 -9.18 15.14 3.99
N MET A 261 -8.46 16.19 3.62
CA MET A 261 -7.25 16.63 4.30
C MET A 261 -7.41 18.05 4.84
N GLN A 262 -7.19 18.21 6.14
CA GLN A 262 -7.25 19.50 6.82
C GLN A 262 -5.92 19.76 7.52
N SER A 263 -5.37 20.98 7.39
CA SER A 263 -4.18 21.38 8.14
C SER A 263 -4.45 21.35 9.64
N GLY A 264 -3.41 21.13 10.46
CA GLY A 264 -3.49 21.42 11.89
C GLY A 264 -3.76 22.90 12.16
N GLY A 265 -4.00 23.28 13.42
CA GLY A 265 -4.40 24.64 13.85
C GLY A 265 -3.59 25.82 13.24
N GLU A 266 -4.22 27.01 13.23
CA GLU A 266 -3.72 28.28 12.66
C GLU A 266 -2.99 28.14 11.30
N GLY A 267 -3.59 27.43 10.34
CA GLY A 267 -3.17 27.50 8.94
C GLY A 267 -1.74 27.00 8.65
N SER A 268 -1.20 26.10 9.47
CA SER A 268 0.14 25.56 9.26
C SER A 268 0.25 24.89 7.89
N MET A 269 1.19 25.37 7.07
CA MET A 269 1.53 24.75 5.79
C MET A 269 2.38 23.48 5.93
N ASP A 270 2.70 23.06 7.16
CA ASP A 270 3.39 21.79 7.39
C ASP A 270 2.45 20.62 7.08
N ARG A 271 2.69 19.99 5.92
CA ARG A 271 1.96 18.81 5.44
C ARG A 271 2.00 17.63 6.42
N ARG A 272 2.94 17.60 7.38
CA ARG A 272 3.02 16.57 8.44
C ARG A 272 1.97 16.75 9.52
N SER A 273 1.45 17.96 9.70
CA SER A 273 0.40 18.29 10.67
C SER A 273 -1.00 17.94 10.18
N TYR A 274 -1.16 17.62 8.89
CA TYR A 274 -2.47 17.42 8.29
C TYR A 274 -3.15 16.19 8.87
N THR A 275 -4.40 16.41 9.31
CA THR A 275 -5.30 15.34 9.70
C THR A 275 -6.13 14.87 8.52
N ARG A 276 -6.68 13.65 8.62
CA ARG A 276 -7.28 12.95 7.49
C ARG A 276 -8.57 12.26 7.90
N ARG A 277 -9.59 12.37 7.04
CA ARG A 277 -10.82 11.58 7.10
C ARG A 277 -11.05 10.90 5.77
N TYR A 278 -11.59 9.68 5.81
CA TYR A 278 -11.84 8.88 4.62
C TYR A 278 -13.33 8.57 4.53
N LEU A 279 -13.95 8.98 3.43
CA LEU A 279 -15.34 8.70 3.14
C LEU A 279 -15.46 7.70 1.97
N GLY A 280 -16.55 6.94 1.94
CA GLY A 280 -16.87 6.04 0.86
C GLY A 280 -17.68 6.70 -0.26
N ALA A 281 -18.23 5.87 -1.14
CA ALA A 281 -18.94 6.31 -2.34
C ALA A 281 -20.34 6.87 -2.05
N ASP A 282 -20.85 6.65 -0.84
CA ASP A 282 -22.14 7.13 -0.36
C ASP A 282 -21.95 8.19 0.76
N GLY A 283 -20.73 8.70 0.93
CA GLY A 283 -20.38 9.68 1.96
C GLY A 283 -20.24 9.10 3.37
N GLU A 284 -20.29 7.77 3.52
CA GLU A 284 -20.13 7.09 4.78
C GLU A 284 -18.69 7.14 5.30
N ASP A 285 -18.50 7.23 6.62
CA ASP A 285 -17.16 7.25 7.21
C ASP A 285 -16.53 5.85 7.16
N LEU A 286 -15.40 5.73 6.47
CA LEU A 286 -14.67 4.46 6.34
C LEU A 286 -13.75 4.19 7.54
N GLY A 287 -13.65 5.13 8.47
CA GLY A 287 -12.74 5.11 9.60
C GLY A 287 -11.28 5.17 9.16
N LYS A 288 -10.39 4.61 9.98
CA LYS A 288 -8.96 4.53 9.67
C LYS A 288 -8.68 3.44 8.63
N VAL A 289 -8.72 3.79 7.33
CA VAL A 289 -8.37 2.87 6.22
C VAL A 289 -6.87 2.80 5.95
N ALA A 290 -6.17 3.92 6.07
CA ALA A 290 -4.75 4.01 5.78
C ALA A 290 -3.90 3.67 7.01
N GLU A 291 -2.76 3.02 6.78
CA GLU A 291 -1.81 2.67 7.86
C GLU A 291 -1.13 3.92 8.45
N MET A 292 -0.94 4.96 7.64
CA MET A 292 -0.17 6.17 7.95
C MET A 292 -1.02 7.44 7.92
N GLY A 293 -0.58 8.44 8.69
CA GLY A 293 -1.25 9.74 8.83
C GLY A 293 -2.12 9.82 10.08
N THR A 294 -2.46 11.04 10.47
CA THR A 294 -3.31 11.31 11.65
C THR A 294 -4.77 11.24 11.22
N TRP A 295 -5.47 10.18 11.61
CA TRP A 295 -6.90 10.06 11.36
C TRP A 295 -7.67 11.00 12.31
N ASN A 296 -8.62 11.75 11.75
CA ASN A 296 -9.48 12.66 12.49
C ASN A 296 -10.93 12.51 11.96
N PRO A 297 -11.85 11.90 12.73
CA PRO A 297 -13.25 11.76 12.32
C PRO A 297 -14.03 13.09 12.36
N ASP A 298 -13.50 14.12 13.01
CA ASP A 298 -14.19 15.40 13.23
C ASP A 298 -14.09 16.34 12.02
N ILE A 299 -13.32 15.99 10.99
CA ILE A 299 -13.30 16.75 9.74
C ILE A 299 -14.72 16.70 9.14
N PRO A 300 -15.41 17.83 8.93
CA PRO A 300 -16.78 17.83 8.46
C PRO A 300 -16.88 17.24 7.05
N THR A 301 -17.99 16.55 6.78
CA THR A 301 -18.32 16.15 5.41
C THR A 301 -18.74 17.40 4.63
N PRO A 302 -18.16 17.68 3.45
CA PRO A 302 -18.59 18.79 2.61
C PRO A 302 -20.10 18.77 2.32
N GLU A 303 -20.79 19.92 2.45
CA GLU A 303 -22.24 20.01 2.21
C GLU A 303 -22.62 19.61 0.77
N ASN A 304 -21.72 19.82 -0.19
CA ASN A 304 -21.89 19.52 -1.60
C ASN A 304 -21.20 18.21 -2.02
N ILE A 305 -21.09 17.22 -1.11
CA ILE A 305 -20.40 15.94 -1.36
C ILE A 305 -20.91 15.22 -2.61
N ASP A 306 -22.21 15.26 -2.88
CA ASP A 306 -22.81 14.65 -4.07
C ASP A 306 -22.27 15.28 -5.36
N HIS A 307 -22.12 16.62 -5.36
CA HIS A 307 -21.57 17.34 -6.50
C HIS A 307 -20.07 17.07 -6.69
N ILE A 308 -19.32 16.92 -5.60
CA ILE A 308 -17.91 16.50 -5.61
C ILE A 308 -17.78 15.10 -6.25
N MET A 309 -18.60 14.16 -5.80
CA MET A 309 -18.60 12.78 -6.31
C MET A 309 -18.98 12.75 -7.79
N GLU A 310 -20.05 13.43 -8.19
CA GLU A 310 -20.48 13.47 -9.59
C GLU A 310 -19.42 14.08 -10.50
N THR A 311 -18.80 15.19 -10.07
CA THR A 311 -17.69 15.82 -10.80
C THR A 311 -16.52 14.87 -10.97
N ALA A 312 -16.14 14.15 -9.91
CA ALA A 312 -15.04 13.19 -9.96
C ALA A 312 -15.36 11.97 -10.84
N ARG A 313 -16.59 11.42 -10.77
CA ARG A 313 -17.06 10.34 -11.64
C ARG A 313 -16.96 10.75 -13.11
N HIS A 314 -17.51 11.91 -13.44
CA HIS A 314 -17.51 12.47 -14.80
C HIS A 314 -16.08 12.69 -15.34
N LEU A 315 -15.22 13.38 -14.58
CA LEU A 315 -13.84 13.62 -14.98
C LEU A 315 -13.04 12.31 -15.12
N SER A 316 -13.28 11.32 -14.26
CA SER A 316 -12.58 10.03 -14.35
C SER A 316 -12.88 9.28 -15.64
N ARG A 317 -14.12 9.35 -16.14
CA ARG A 317 -14.50 8.79 -17.44
C ARG A 317 -13.95 9.60 -18.61
N ALA A 318 -13.98 10.92 -18.48
CA ALA A 318 -13.41 11.83 -19.47
C ALA A 318 -11.91 11.60 -19.67
N VAL A 319 -11.14 11.31 -18.61
CA VAL A 319 -9.70 11.02 -18.69
C VAL A 319 -9.41 9.78 -19.55
N GLY A 320 -10.28 8.76 -19.51
CA GLY A 320 -10.11 7.54 -20.30
C GLY A 320 -9.06 6.59 -19.75
N MET A 321 -8.98 6.49 -18.42
CA MET A 321 -8.06 5.60 -17.72
C MET A 321 -8.83 4.77 -16.68
N PRO A 322 -8.40 3.54 -16.40
CA PRO A 322 -9.04 2.68 -15.40
C PRO A 322 -9.01 3.29 -14.00
N PHE A 323 -8.00 4.12 -13.69
CA PHE A 323 -7.88 4.81 -12.42
C PHE A 323 -7.32 6.21 -12.61
N VAL A 324 -7.87 7.15 -11.84
CA VAL A 324 -7.32 8.48 -11.64
C VAL A 324 -7.79 9.00 -10.29
N ARG A 325 -6.94 9.73 -9.59
CA ARG A 325 -7.34 10.52 -8.42
C ARG A 325 -7.65 11.94 -8.88
N VAL A 326 -8.83 12.44 -8.52
CA VAL A 326 -9.28 13.79 -8.83
C VAL A 326 -9.08 14.63 -7.57
N ASP A 327 -8.17 15.59 -7.63
CA ASP A 327 -7.88 16.50 -6.53
C ASP A 327 -8.69 17.79 -6.75
N LEU A 328 -9.59 18.09 -5.81
CA LEU A 328 -10.54 19.19 -5.87
C LEU A 328 -10.35 20.12 -4.67
N TYR A 329 -10.67 21.39 -4.89
CA TYR A 329 -10.82 22.40 -3.85
C TYR A 329 -12.26 22.89 -3.82
N GLN A 330 -12.80 23.06 -2.62
CA GLN A 330 -14.06 23.75 -2.43
C GLN A 330 -13.77 25.24 -2.17
N THR A 331 -14.37 26.10 -3.00
CA THR A 331 -14.22 27.55 -2.91
C THR A 331 -15.60 28.23 -2.91
N PRO A 332 -15.71 29.51 -2.53
CA PRO A 332 -16.96 30.25 -2.63
C PRO A 332 -17.55 30.33 -4.05
N ARG A 333 -16.71 30.16 -5.09
CA ARG A 333 -17.15 30.17 -6.50
C ARG A 333 -17.52 28.78 -7.04
N GLY A 334 -17.43 27.75 -6.21
CA GLY A 334 -17.73 26.36 -6.56
C GLY A 334 -16.50 25.45 -6.50
N LEU A 335 -16.62 24.28 -7.12
CA LEU A 335 -15.55 23.28 -7.18
C LEU A 335 -14.48 23.68 -8.20
N ILE A 336 -13.24 23.68 -7.73
CA ILE A 336 -12.06 23.97 -8.53
C ILE A 336 -11.20 22.72 -8.65
N LEU A 337 -10.83 22.32 -9.86
CA LEU A 337 -9.87 21.26 -10.09
C LEU A 337 -8.47 21.72 -9.67
N GLY A 338 -7.84 20.98 -8.76
CA GLY A 338 -6.43 21.12 -8.43
C GLY A 338 -5.54 20.35 -9.40
N GLU A 339 -5.78 19.04 -9.53
CA GLU A 339 -4.98 18.13 -10.37
C GLU A 339 -5.72 16.83 -10.70
N LEU A 340 -5.38 16.19 -11.82
CA LEU A 340 -5.73 14.81 -12.13
C LEU A 340 -4.48 13.94 -11.99
N THR A 341 -4.49 13.02 -11.02
CA THR A 341 -3.30 12.26 -10.62
C THR A 341 -3.48 10.76 -10.92
N PRO A 342 -2.86 10.20 -11.97
CA PRO A 342 -3.00 8.77 -12.30
C PRO A 342 -2.17 7.87 -11.38
N THR A 343 -1.08 8.39 -10.83
CA THR A 343 -0.12 7.65 -10.00
C THR A 343 0.14 8.42 -8.71
N PRO A 344 -0.82 8.45 -7.77
CA PRO A 344 -0.72 9.24 -6.54
C PRO A 344 0.54 8.89 -5.76
N GLY A 345 1.36 9.89 -5.41
CA GLY A 345 2.60 9.72 -4.66
C GLY A 345 2.38 9.30 -3.20
N GLY A 346 3.48 9.15 -2.45
CA GLY A 346 3.46 8.78 -1.03
C GLY A 346 3.12 7.30 -0.76
N ARG A 347 2.94 6.97 0.54
CA ARG A 347 2.62 5.62 1.01
C ARG A 347 1.12 5.36 0.88
N GLN A 348 0.72 4.78 -0.25
CA GLN A 348 -0.64 4.35 -0.57
C GLN A 348 -0.94 2.96 0.01
N ARG A 349 -0.76 2.80 1.34
CA ARG A 349 -0.98 1.53 2.05
C ARG A 349 -2.26 1.58 2.87
N TYR A 350 -3.18 0.68 2.54
CA TYR A 350 -4.47 0.55 3.19
C TYR A 350 -4.60 -0.82 3.87
N ARG A 351 -5.51 -0.90 4.83
CA ARG A 351 -5.92 -2.18 5.44
C ARG A 351 -6.40 -3.16 4.36
N GLY A 352 -6.14 -4.44 4.57
CA GLY A 352 -6.14 -5.44 3.51
C GLY A 352 -7.48 -5.60 2.77
N GLU A 353 -8.61 -5.45 3.45
CA GLU A 353 -9.92 -5.50 2.82
C GLU A 353 -10.22 -4.27 1.96
N HIS A 354 -9.74 -3.08 2.37
CA HIS A 354 -9.92 -1.84 1.60
C HIS A 354 -9.03 -1.82 0.36
N ASP A 355 -7.77 -2.26 0.51
CA ASP A 355 -6.85 -2.45 -0.63
C ASP A 355 -7.39 -3.46 -1.65
N ALA A 356 -7.98 -4.56 -1.18
CA ALA A 356 -8.60 -5.56 -2.05
C ALA A 356 -9.85 -5.04 -2.76
N TYR A 357 -10.69 -4.25 -2.06
CA TYR A 357 -11.85 -3.60 -2.65
C TYR A 357 -11.44 -2.62 -3.76
N MET A 358 -10.55 -1.68 -3.45
CA MET A 358 -10.06 -0.70 -4.43
C MET A 358 -9.37 -1.39 -5.63
N GLY A 359 -8.62 -2.46 -5.38
CA GLY A 359 -7.99 -3.26 -6.44
C GLY A 359 -9.01 -3.94 -7.35
N LEU A 360 -10.07 -4.52 -6.78
CA LEU A 360 -11.13 -5.16 -7.55
C LEU A 360 -11.89 -4.15 -8.41
N GLU A 361 -12.21 -2.97 -7.86
CA GLU A 361 -12.90 -1.92 -8.61
C GLU A 361 -12.03 -1.34 -9.74
N TRP A 362 -10.71 -1.24 -9.56
CA TRP A 362 -9.80 -0.91 -10.65
C TRP A 362 -9.87 -1.94 -11.78
N VAL A 363 -9.85 -3.25 -11.48
CA VAL A 363 -9.96 -4.29 -12.51
C VAL A 363 -11.30 -4.20 -13.26
N LYS A 364 -12.39 -3.96 -12.53
CA LYS A 364 -13.71 -3.73 -13.16
C LYS A 364 -13.71 -2.48 -14.04
N ALA A 365 -13.05 -1.41 -13.61
CA ALA A 365 -12.88 -0.19 -14.38
C ALA A 365 -12.12 -0.40 -15.68
N GLN A 366 -11.05 -1.21 -15.66
CA GLN A 366 -10.38 -1.63 -16.90
C GLN A 366 -11.37 -2.34 -17.84
N SER A 367 -12.16 -3.30 -17.33
CA SER A 367 -13.16 -3.99 -18.15
C SER A 367 -14.20 -3.03 -18.74
N ARG A 368 -14.68 -2.03 -17.97
CA ARG A 368 -15.62 -1.01 -18.46
C ARG A 368 -14.98 -0.15 -19.55
N LEU A 369 -13.74 0.31 -19.35
CA LEU A 369 -13.01 1.09 -20.35
C LEU A 369 -12.81 0.31 -21.65
N GLU A 370 -12.40 -0.96 -21.58
CA GLU A 370 -12.23 -1.82 -22.76
C GLU A 370 -13.55 -2.02 -23.53
N GLN A 371 -14.66 -2.18 -22.81
CA GLN A 371 -16.00 -2.26 -23.43
C GLN A 371 -16.36 -0.97 -24.16
N ASP A 372 -16.11 0.19 -23.55
CA ASP A 372 -16.35 1.50 -24.18
C ASP A 372 -15.46 1.69 -25.43
N LEU A 373 -14.18 1.33 -25.34
CA LEU A 373 -13.24 1.38 -26.48
C LEU A 373 -13.73 0.48 -27.63
N ALA A 374 -14.13 -0.76 -27.32
CA ALA A 374 -14.71 -1.68 -28.29
C ALA A 374 -16.02 -1.15 -28.91
N ALA A 375 -16.79 -0.38 -28.15
CA ALA A 375 -18.01 0.29 -28.61
C ALA A 375 -17.75 1.65 -29.31
N GLY A 376 -16.48 2.00 -29.56
CA GLY A 376 -16.07 3.14 -30.37
C GLY A 376 -15.79 4.42 -29.58
N ARG A 377 -15.56 4.34 -28.26
CA ARG A 377 -14.98 5.43 -27.50
C ARG A 377 -13.58 5.73 -28.07
N PRO A 378 -13.26 6.99 -28.43
CA PRO A 378 -11.90 7.33 -28.83
C PRO A 378 -10.91 7.02 -27.71
N TYR A 379 -9.71 6.59 -28.06
CA TYR A 379 -8.66 6.34 -27.09
C TYR A 379 -8.22 7.67 -26.44
N GLY A 380 -8.03 7.65 -25.12
CA GLY A 380 -7.56 8.77 -24.33
C GLY A 380 -8.58 9.78 -23.84
N SER A 381 -8.10 10.96 -23.45
CA SER A 381 -8.94 11.96 -22.80
C SER A 381 -9.91 12.59 -23.79
N LEU A 382 -11.17 12.70 -23.41
CA LEU A 382 -12.23 13.31 -24.21
C LEU A 382 -12.52 14.71 -23.67
N PHE A 383 -12.29 15.73 -24.49
CA PHE A 383 -12.64 17.11 -24.16
C PHE A 383 -14.15 17.31 -24.33
N GLY A 384 -14.74 18.09 -23.44
CA GLY A 384 -16.15 18.45 -23.46
C GLY A 384 -16.47 19.55 -24.47
N ARG A 385 -17.63 20.19 -24.27
CA ARG A 385 -18.20 21.17 -25.21
C ARG A 385 -18.00 22.63 -24.79
N ASN A 386 -17.69 22.87 -23.52
CA ASN A 386 -17.49 24.22 -23.01
C ASN A 386 -16.18 24.77 -23.56
N ASP A 387 -16.10 26.10 -23.60
CA ASP A 387 -14.86 26.79 -23.93
C ASP A 387 -13.81 26.52 -22.83
N TYR A 388 -12.56 26.47 -23.27
CA TYR A 388 -11.42 26.25 -22.40
C TYR A 388 -10.22 27.00 -22.96
N THR A 389 -9.31 27.37 -22.07
CA THR A 389 -8.03 27.96 -22.45
C THR A 389 -7.04 26.86 -22.74
N TRP A 390 -6.25 27.00 -23.81
CA TRP A 390 -5.14 26.11 -24.11
C TRP A 390 -3.82 26.85 -24.00
N TRP A 391 -3.23 26.83 -22.81
CA TRP A 391 -2.05 27.63 -22.47
C TRP A 391 -0.76 27.24 -23.21
N TYR A 392 -0.76 26.13 -23.95
CA TYR A 392 0.42 25.71 -24.72
C TYR A 392 0.53 26.39 -26.08
N ASP A 393 -0.53 27.03 -26.61
CA ASP A 393 -0.50 27.68 -27.93
C ASP A 393 0.45 28.89 -27.97
N GLN A 394 0.80 29.46 -26.80
CA GLN A 394 1.72 30.59 -26.68
C GLN A 394 3.19 30.17 -26.51
N LEU A 395 3.49 28.87 -26.47
CA LEU A 395 4.83 28.34 -26.24
C LEU A 395 5.48 27.93 -27.56
N THR A 396 6.81 28.01 -27.64
CA THR A 396 7.56 27.66 -28.86
C THR A 396 7.96 26.19 -28.93
N GLN A 397 7.61 25.39 -27.91
CA GLN A 397 7.95 23.97 -27.81
C GLN A 397 7.59 23.19 -29.08
N SER A 398 8.61 22.60 -29.70
CA SER A 398 8.48 21.77 -30.90
C SER A 398 8.84 20.32 -30.62
N GLY A 399 8.06 19.37 -31.13
CA GLY A 399 8.30 17.94 -30.99
C GLY A 399 7.01 17.16 -30.73
N LYS A 400 7.03 15.84 -30.92
CA LYS A 400 5.86 14.97 -30.66
C LYS A 400 5.40 15.04 -29.19
N GLU A 401 6.37 15.14 -28.28
CA GLU A 401 6.12 15.30 -26.84
C GLU A 401 5.59 16.69 -26.44
N ALA A 402 5.52 17.65 -27.37
CA ALA A 402 5.02 19.00 -27.05
C ALA A 402 3.50 18.98 -26.86
N PRO A 403 2.98 19.34 -25.67
CA PRO A 403 1.55 19.30 -25.40
C PRO A 403 0.73 20.07 -26.45
N ALA A 404 1.26 21.16 -26.99
CA ALA A 404 0.65 21.97 -28.05
C ALA A 404 0.12 21.16 -29.26
N LEU A 405 0.77 20.04 -29.60
CA LEU A 405 0.41 19.20 -30.76
C LEU A 405 -0.55 18.06 -30.43
N TRP A 406 -0.83 17.80 -29.15
CA TRP A 406 -1.63 16.65 -28.75
C TRP A 406 -3.08 16.77 -29.17
N SER A 407 -3.65 15.62 -29.54
CA SER A 407 -5.06 15.55 -29.94
C SER A 407 -5.99 15.93 -28.78
N ARG A 408 -7.02 16.72 -29.10
CA ARG A 408 -8.06 17.17 -28.17
C ARG A 408 -9.43 16.71 -28.67
N PRO A 409 -9.68 15.38 -28.77
CA PRO A 409 -10.91 14.88 -29.37
C PRO A 409 -12.11 15.32 -28.54
N ARG A 410 -13.06 16.00 -29.21
CA ARG A 410 -14.32 16.43 -28.60
C ARG A 410 -15.43 15.41 -28.89
N ARG A 411 -16.12 14.96 -27.86
CA ARG A 411 -17.33 14.12 -27.98
C ARG A 411 -18.38 14.56 -26.98
N THR A 412 -19.63 14.20 -27.27
CA THR A 412 -20.74 14.43 -26.35
C THR A 412 -20.51 13.62 -25.07
N SER A 413 -20.49 14.28 -23.92
CA SER A 413 -20.30 13.65 -22.61
C SER A 413 -21.28 12.50 -22.38
N GLN A 414 -22.56 12.69 -22.71
CA GLN A 414 -23.65 11.73 -22.48
C GLN A 414 -23.39 10.27 -22.91
N LYS A 415 -22.48 10.02 -23.87
CA LYS A 415 -22.16 8.65 -24.28
C LYS A 415 -20.99 8.04 -23.50
N TRP A 416 -19.98 8.83 -23.13
CA TRP A 416 -18.65 8.31 -22.72
C TRP A 416 -18.00 9.00 -21.53
N CYS A 417 -18.53 10.12 -21.06
CA CYS A 417 -18.07 10.85 -19.88
C CYS A 417 -19.15 10.81 -18.81
#